data_AF-A0A2N1WID8-F1
#
_entry.id   AF-A0A2N1WID8-F1
#
_cell.length_a   1.000
_cell.length_b   1.000
_cell.length_c   1.000
_cell.angle_alpha   90.00
_cell.angle_beta   90.00
_cell.angle_gamma   90.00
#
_symmetry.space_group_name_H-M   'P 1'
#
loop_
_entity.id
_entity.type
_entity.pdbx_description
1 polymer ?
#
loop_
_entity_poly.entity_id
_entity_poly.type
_entity_poly.pdbx_seq_one_letter_code
_entity_poly.pdbx_strand_id
1 'polypeptide(L)'
;MEFWAFKEALQRAYDAGRKLDPVDKDSYRAWLKSHRMSEPMMEEFAKSRFIAFDKVIILDDAEWGGFYMYSNDDEGAIRWEA
;
A
#
# COMPACT_ATOMS: atom_id res chain seq x y z
N MET A 1 -5.37 6.14 10.65
CA MET A 1 -4.69 4.82 10.66
C MET A 1 -3.39 5.00 11.42
N GLU A 2 -3.11 4.14 12.39
CA GLU A 2 -1.86 4.21 13.15
C GLU A 2 -0.71 3.58 12.36
N PHE A 3 0.39 4.31 12.18
CA PHE A 3 1.52 3.87 11.35
C PHE A 3 2.18 2.59 11.88
N TRP A 4 2.34 2.45 13.20
CA TRP A 4 2.94 1.26 13.80
C TRP A 4 2.07 0.02 13.61
N ALA A 5 0.75 0.14 13.76
CA ALA A 5 -0.18 -0.95 13.48
C ALA A 5 -0.15 -1.35 11.99
N PHE A 6 -0.02 -0.37 11.09
CA PHE A 6 0.23 -0.64 9.67
C PHE A 6 1.53 -1.41 9.45
N LYS A 7 2.64 -1.03 10.09
CA LYS A 7 3.93 -1.72 9.95
C LYS A 7 3.84 -3.17 10.42
N GLU A 8 3.14 -3.44 11.53
CA GLU A 8 2.90 -4.81 11.99
C GLU A 8 2.04 -5.60 11.00
N ALA A 9 0.99 -4.99 10.45
CA ALA A 9 0.18 -5.63 9.40
C ALA A 9 0.98 -5.92 8.13
N LEU A 10 1.83 -4.98 7.71
CA LEU A 10 2.70 -5.13 6.55
C LEU A 10 3.71 -6.27 6.74
N GLN A 11 4.32 -6.37 7.92
CA GLN A 11 5.23 -7.47 8.25
C GLN A 11 4.51 -8.82 8.20
N ARG A 12 3.32 -8.92 8.82
CA ARG A 12 2.50 -10.15 8.76
C ARG A 12 2.13 -10.52 7.32
N ALA A 13 1.80 -9.54 6.48
CA ALA A 13 1.50 -9.77 5.08
C ALA A 13 2.73 -10.29 4.31
N TYR A 14 3.91 -9.74 4.59
CA TYR A 14 5.17 -10.23 4.02
C TYR A 14 5.44 -11.68 4.43
N ASP A 15 5.38 -11.98 5.73
CA ASP A 15 5.64 -13.32 6.28
C ASP A 15 4.65 -14.37 5.73
N ALA A 16 3.42 -13.96 5.42
CA ALA A 16 2.38 -14.81 4.85
C ALA A 16 2.39 -14.89 3.30
N GLY A 17 3.31 -14.19 2.62
CA GLY A 17 3.34 -14.12 1.14
C GLY A 17 2.15 -13.37 0.53
N ARG A 18 1.53 -12.46 1.30
CA ARG A 18 0.36 -11.64 0.92
C ARG A 18 0.71 -10.17 0.67
N LYS A 19 2.00 -9.83 0.61
CA LYS A 19 2.48 -8.51 0.22
C LYS A 19 2.77 -8.53 -1.29
N LEU A 20 2.26 -7.55 -2.03
CA LEU A 20 2.66 -7.31 -3.42
C LEU A 20 3.42 -5.99 -3.51
N ASP A 21 4.65 -6.08 -4.00
CA ASP A 21 5.50 -4.94 -4.31
C ASP A 21 5.38 -4.57 -5.80
N PRO A 22 5.61 -3.30 -6.18
CA PRO A 22 5.57 -2.87 -7.59
C PRO A 22 6.59 -3.55 -8.51
N VAL A 23 7.64 -4.14 -7.92
CA VAL A 23 8.63 -4.95 -8.64
C VAL A 23 7.97 -6.19 -9.26
N ASP A 24 6.90 -6.71 -8.64
CA ASP A 24 6.09 -7.82 -9.12
C ASP A 24 5.04 -7.33 -10.14
N LYS A 25 5.54 -6.78 -11.25
CA LYS A 25 4.76 -5.97 -12.21
C LYS A 25 3.43 -6.59 -12.64
N ASP A 26 3.39 -7.90 -12.91
CA ASP A 26 2.19 -8.55 -13.44
C ASP A 26 1.09 -8.69 -12.37
N SER A 27 1.42 -9.26 -11.21
CA SER A 27 0.46 -9.44 -10.10
C SER A 27 -0.03 -8.11 -9.56
N TYR A 28 0.88 -7.15 -9.38
CA TYR A 28 0.56 -5.82 -8.87
C TYR A 28 -0.39 -5.07 -9.81
N ARG A 29 -0.09 -5.02 -11.12
CA ARG A 29 -0.96 -4.36 -12.11
C ARG A 29 -2.31 -5.07 -12.26
N ALA A 30 -2.32 -6.40 -12.21
CA ALA A 30 -3.55 -7.17 -12.27
C ALA A 30 -4.48 -6.83 -11.10
N TRP A 31 -3.93 -6.71 -9.89
CA TRP A 31 -4.69 -6.33 -8.71
C TRP A 31 -5.24 -4.91 -8.81
N LEU A 32 -4.41 -3.93 -9.20
CA LEU A 32 -4.88 -2.55 -9.39
C LEU A 32 -6.02 -2.48 -10.40
N LYS A 33 -5.89 -3.20 -11.53
CA LYS A 33 -6.92 -3.24 -12.57
C LYS A 33 -8.22 -3.89 -12.07
N SER A 34 -8.15 -5.01 -11.34
CA SER A 34 -9.34 -5.69 -10.83
C SER A 34 -10.10 -4.86 -9.79
N HIS A 35 -9.38 -4.04 -9.02
CA HIS A 35 -9.95 -3.14 -8.02
C HIS A 35 -10.23 -1.72 -8.54
N ARG A 36 -10.01 -1.46 -9.84
CA ARG A 36 -10.18 -0.12 -10.46
C ARG A 36 -9.37 0.99 -9.78
N MET A 37 -8.17 0.64 -9.31
CA MET A 37 -7.28 1.54 -8.60
C MET A 37 -6.42 2.33 -9.58
N SER A 38 -6.28 3.64 -9.33
CA SER A 38 -5.42 4.52 -10.13
C SER A 38 -4.13 4.81 -9.36
N GLU A 39 -3.07 4.10 -9.72
CA GLU A 39 -1.73 4.32 -9.15
C GLU A 39 -1.24 5.78 -9.33
N PRO A 40 -1.33 6.41 -10.51
CA PRO A 40 -0.92 7.80 -10.67
C PRO A 40 -1.67 8.78 -9.75
N MET A 41 -2.98 8.56 -9.56
CA MET A 41 -3.78 9.41 -8.67
C MET A 41 -3.34 9.27 -7.21
N MET A 42 -3.04 8.04 -6.78
CA MET A 42 -2.50 7.76 -5.45
C MET A 42 -1.10 8.36 -5.24
N GLU A 43 -0.24 8.31 -6.27
CA GLU A 43 1.09 8.91 -6.20
C GLU A 43 1.00 10.44 -6.04
N GLU A 44 0.14 11.12 -6.81
CA GLU A 44 -0.08 12.57 -6.65
C GLU A 44 -0.61 12.92 -5.26
N PHE A 45 -1.51 12.10 -4.72
CA PHE A 45 -2.03 12.27 -3.38
C PHE A 45 -0.95 12.08 -2.29
N ALA A 46 -0.09 11.08 -2.45
CA ALA A 46 1.02 10.82 -1.52
C ALA A 46 2.07 11.94 -1.54
N LYS A 47 2.41 12.48 -2.73
CA LYS A 47 3.35 13.62 -2.88
C LYS A 47 2.92 14.87 -2.11
N SER A 48 1.62 15.07 -1.91
CA SER A 48 1.11 16.19 -1.10
C SER A 48 1.26 16.01 0.42
N ARG A 49 1.67 14.82 0.88
CA ARG A 49 1.75 14.46 2.30
C ARG A 49 3.11 13.97 2.76
N PHE A 50 3.87 13.33 1.87
CA PHE A 50 5.13 12.69 2.21
C PHE A 50 6.29 13.28 1.42
N ILE A 51 7.46 13.35 2.05
CA ILE A 51 8.70 13.79 1.41
C ILE A 51 9.20 12.69 0.46
N ALA A 52 9.16 11.46 0.94
CA ALA A 52 9.44 10.24 0.19
C ALA A 52 8.42 9.18 0.59
N PHE A 53 8.05 8.30 -0.33
CA PHE A 53 7.07 7.26 -0.03
C PHE A 53 7.33 6.00 -0.86
N ASP A 54 6.95 4.87 -0.26
CA ASP A 54 6.85 3.56 -0.87
C ASP A 54 5.39 3.21 -1.09
N LYS A 55 5.17 2.24 -1.98
CA LYS A 55 3.83 1.77 -2.34
C LYS A 55 3.75 0.26 -2.26
N VAL A 56 2.62 -0.23 -1.76
CA VAL A 56 2.44 -1.66 -1.49
C VAL A 56 0.97 -2.04 -1.51
N ILE A 57 0.67 -3.27 -1.93
CA ILE A 57 -0.65 -3.86 -1.76
C ILE A 57 -0.56 -4.97 -0.71
N ILE A 58 -1.50 -4.95 0.23
CA ILE A 58 -1.72 -6.04 1.19
C ILE A 58 -2.93 -6.84 0.72
N LEU A 59 -2.71 -8.12 0.39
CA LEU A 59 -3.72 -9.09 -0.06
C LEU A 59 -4.47 -9.76 1.11
N ASP A 60 -4.67 -9.05 2.22
CA ASP A 60 -5.38 -9.60 3.38
C ASP A 60 -6.89 -9.32 3.28
N ASP A 61 -7.73 -10.29 3.63
CA ASP A 61 -9.20 -10.13 3.64
C ASP A 61 -9.71 -9.42 4.91
N ALA A 62 -8.80 -9.12 5.84
CA ALA A 62 -9.07 -8.42 7.08
C ALA A 62 -8.99 -6.89 6.92
N GLU A 63 -9.00 -6.18 8.05
CA GLU A 63 -8.95 -4.71 8.16
C GLU A 63 -7.84 -4.05 7.31
N TRP A 64 -6.72 -4.74 7.08
CA TRP A 64 -5.53 -4.19 6.45
C TRP A 64 -5.42 -4.46 4.95
N GLY A 65 -6.38 -5.14 4.34
CA GLY A 65 -6.43 -5.33 2.89
C GLY A 65 -6.47 -4.01 2.14
N GLY A 66 -5.69 -3.88 1.06
CA GLY A 66 -5.79 -2.76 0.15
C GLY A 66 -4.47 -2.22 -0.39
N PHE A 67 -4.56 -1.06 -1.04
CA PHE A 67 -3.45 -0.36 -1.66
C PHE A 67 -2.99 0.81 -0.80
N TYR A 68 -1.70 0.84 -0.50
CA TYR A 68 -1.08 1.77 0.44
C TYR A 68 0.05 2.57 -0.19
N MET A 69 0.13 3.83 0.23
CA MET A 69 1.32 4.67 0.13
C MET A 69 1.80 4.94 1.55
N TYR A 70 3.08 4.71 1.86
CA TYR A 70 3.61 4.91 3.21
C TYR A 70 5.01 5.52 3.18
N SER A 71 5.34 6.24 4.24
CA SER A 71 6.65 6.85 4.46
C SER A 71 7.16 6.44 5.83
N ASN A 72 8.39 5.91 5.87
CA ASN A 72 9.05 5.66 7.15
C ASN A 72 9.62 6.96 7.75
N ASP A 73 10.00 7.92 6.92
CA ASP A 73 10.58 9.20 7.37
C ASP A 73 9.51 10.12 7.97
N ASP A 74 8.32 10.12 7.37
CA ASP A 74 7.16 10.89 7.84
C ASP A 74 6.28 10.09 8.83
N GLU A 75 6.67 8.84 9.15
CA GLU A 75 5.92 7.90 10.00
C GLU A 75 4.42 7.85 9.68
N GLY A 76 4.09 7.71 8.39
CA GLY A 76 2.73 7.84 7.89
C GLY A 76 2.35 6.78 6.87
N ALA A 77 1.09 6.38 6.86
CA ALA A 77 0.51 5.49 5.88
C ALA A 77 -0.86 5.99 5.43
N ILE A 78 -1.11 5.90 4.13
CA ILE A 78 -2.36 6.27 3.47
C ILE A 78 -2.86 5.02 2.77
N ARG A 79 -4.06 4.57 3.13
CA ARG A 79 -4.81 3.59 2.35
C ARG A 79 -5.68 4.32 1.34
N TRP A 80 -5.72 3.84 0.10
CA TRP A 80 -6.76 4.28 -0.81
C TRP A 80 -8.09 3.65 -0.40
N GLU A 81 -9.07 4.50 -0.12
CA GLU A 81 -10.47 4.11 0.00
C GLU A 81 -11.18 4.69 -1.22
N ALA A 82 -11.63 3.82 -2.12
CA ALA A 82 -12.43 4.22 -3.28
C ALA A 82 -13.91 4.39 -2.88
#